data_AF-A0A7W0QWU4-F1
#
_entry.id   AF-A0A7W0QWU4-F1
#
_cell.length_a   1.000
_cell.length_b   1.000
_cell.length_c   1.000
_cell.angle_alpha   90.00
_cell.angle_beta   90.00
_cell.angle_gamma   90.00
#
_symmetry.space_group_name_H-M   'P 1'
#
loop_
_entity.id
_entity.type
_entity.pdbx_description
1 polymer ?
#
loop_
_entity_poly.entity_id
_entity_poly.type
_entity_poly.pdbx_seq_one_letter_code
_entity_poly.pdbx_strand_id
1 'polypeptide(L)'
;MTDASHASLHAPTVPAPGHGSPRWGLGDAAVGWLVAQTFALVGVLVLAAAYGYSQSDLADNDVSLTFTALQFPPLWLGFVGVPIWAAATKGAGWVADFAVRLRAIDVPIGVAAGLLAQFVVVPLVSLPIIWLTDTDLDKLGEPARELGAKASSPGLVILLFLMVAVGAPIAEEIFF
;
A
#
# COMPACT_ATOMS: atom_id res chain seq x y z
N MET A 1 47.47 -12.17 52.67
CA MET A 1 46.03 -11.95 52.98
C MET A 1 45.68 -10.56 52.46
N THR A 2 45.65 -10.35 51.14
CA THR A 2 44.50 -10.51 50.21
C THR A 2 43.30 -9.61 50.55
N ASP A 3 43.46 -8.35 50.13
CA ASP A 3 42.59 -7.60 49.20
C ASP A 3 41.07 -7.82 49.32
N ALA A 4 40.39 -6.81 49.89
CA ALA A 4 38.94 -6.72 49.95
C ALA A 4 38.43 -6.01 48.69
N SER A 5 38.07 -6.80 47.69
CA SER A 5 37.39 -6.34 46.48
C SER A 5 35.98 -5.85 46.81
N HIS A 6 35.79 -4.53 46.71
CA HIS A 6 34.48 -3.90 46.72
C HIS A 6 33.67 -4.40 45.52
N ALA A 7 32.68 -5.25 45.78
CA ALA A 7 31.66 -5.64 44.82
C ALA A 7 30.79 -4.41 44.51
N SER A 8 31.02 -3.79 43.36
CA SER A 8 30.11 -2.81 42.76
C SER A 8 28.78 -3.51 42.48
N LEU A 9 27.77 -3.19 43.29
CA LEU A 9 26.39 -3.61 43.07
C LEU A 9 25.96 -3.09 41.69
N HIS A 10 25.74 -4.01 40.75
CA HIS A 10 25.02 -3.75 39.52
C HIS A 10 23.65 -3.17 39.91
N ALA A 11 23.48 -1.86 39.77
CA ALA A 11 22.16 -1.26 39.83
C ALA A 11 21.30 -1.96 38.76
N PRO A 12 20.07 -2.40 39.09
CA PRO A 12 19.16 -2.93 38.09
C PRO A 12 18.97 -1.84 37.03
N THR A 13 19.38 -2.12 35.80
CA THR A 13 19.06 -1.27 34.66
C THR A 13 17.54 -1.23 34.57
N VAL A 14 16.94 -0.12 34.98
CA VAL A 14 15.53 0.16 34.72
C VAL A 14 15.36 -0.01 33.21
N PRO A 15 14.50 -0.93 32.75
CA PRO A 15 14.19 -1.02 31.33
C PRO A 15 13.73 0.37 30.89
N ALA A 16 14.32 0.90 29.81
CA ALA A 16 13.79 2.11 29.19
C ALA A 16 12.27 1.91 29.04
N PRO A 17 11.43 2.90 29.39
CA PRO A 17 9.99 2.73 29.33
C PRO A 17 9.66 2.22 27.94
N GLY A 18 9.14 0.99 27.87
CA GLY A 18 8.65 0.42 26.63
C GLY A 18 7.73 1.46 26.02
N HIS A 19 7.98 1.82 24.77
CA HIS A 19 7.09 2.68 24.00
C HIS A 19 5.67 2.18 24.26
N GLY A 20 4.88 2.99 24.98
CA GLY A 20 3.52 2.63 25.36
C GLY A 20 2.74 2.24 24.11
N SER A 21 1.70 1.43 24.27
CA SER A 21 0.88 1.00 23.14
C SER A 21 0.52 2.20 22.26
N PRO A 22 0.66 2.09 20.93
CA PRO A 22 0.37 3.20 20.03
C PRO A 22 -1.02 3.77 20.30
N ARG A 23 -1.12 5.11 20.26
CA ARG A 23 -2.36 5.84 20.57
C ARG A 23 -3.17 6.18 19.33
N TRP A 24 -2.64 5.91 18.13
CA TRP A 24 -3.42 6.01 16.90
C TRP A 24 -4.44 4.88 16.81
N GLY A 25 -5.47 5.05 16.00
CA GLY A 25 -6.51 4.03 15.84
C GLY A 25 -7.48 4.36 14.72
N LEU A 26 -8.70 3.83 14.81
CA LEU A 26 -9.72 3.95 13.74
C LEU A 26 -10.04 5.40 13.33
N GLY A 27 -9.93 6.36 14.24
CA GLY A 27 -10.11 7.78 13.91
C GLY A 27 -9.04 8.31 12.96
N ASP A 28 -7.78 7.89 13.14
CA ASP A 28 -6.68 8.25 12.25
C ASP A 28 -6.83 7.56 10.88
N ALA A 29 -7.28 6.31 10.86
CA ALA A 29 -7.60 5.60 9.63
C ALA A 29 -8.74 6.29 8.85
N ALA A 30 -9.80 6.70 9.54
CA ALA A 30 -10.91 7.44 8.91
C ALA A 30 -10.44 8.78 8.33
N VAL A 31 -9.58 9.51 9.04
CA VAL A 31 -8.96 10.75 8.52
C VAL A 31 -8.10 10.43 7.29
N GLY A 32 -7.26 9.39 7.34
CA GLY A 32 -6.44 8.98 6.22
C GLY A 32 -7.26 8.63 4.98
N TRP A 33 -8.36 7.92 5.15
CA TRP A 33 -9.30 7.62 4.08
C TRP A 33 -9.92 8.89 3.49
N LEU A 34 -10.42 9.81 4.32
CA LEU A 34 -11.01 11.07 3.85
C LEU A 34 -10.00 11.95 3.10
N VAL A 35 -8.77 12.04 3.61
CA VAL A 35 -7.67 12.75 2.95
C VAL A 35 -7.35 12.09 1.61
N ALA A 36 -7.23 10.77 1.56
CA ALA A 36 -6.96 10.02 0.33
C ALA A 36 -8.02 10.31 -0.73
N GLN A 37 -9.31 10.16 -0.39
CA GLN A 37 -10.41 10.41 -1.32
C GLN A 37 -10.43 11.87 -1.82
N THR A 38 -10.13 12.83 -0.95
CA THR A 38 -10.09 14.25 -1.31
C THR A 38 -8.95 14.55 -2.29
N PHE A 39 -7.75 14.08 -1.99
CA PHE A 39 -6.59 14.30 -2.87
C PHE A 39 -6.70 13.50 -4.17
N ALA A 40 -7.30 12.32 -4.16
CA ALA A 40 -7.61 11.57 -5.38
C ALA A 40 -8.56 12.37 -6.28
N LEU A 41 -9.66 12.91 -5.73
CA LEU A 41 -10.60 13.73 -6.49
C LEU A 41 -9.91 14.97 -7.09
N VAL A 42 -9.19 15.73 -6.26
CA VAL A 42 -8.45 16.92 -6.74
C VAL A 42 -7.40 16.53 -7.79
N GLY A 43 -6.68 15.43 -7.55
CA GLY A 43 -5.66 14.90 -8.46
C GLY A 43 -6.23 14.56 -9.83
N VAL A 44 -7.35 13.84 -9.89
CA VAL A 44 -8.03 13.51 -11.15
C VAL A 44 -8.45 14.77 -11.89
N LEU A 45 -9.05 15.75 -11.21
CA LEU A 45 -9.50 17.00 -11.84
C LEU A 45 -8.34 17.82 -12.41
N VAL A 46 -7.25 17.97 -11.65
CA VAL A 46 -6.05 18.71 -12.08
C VAL A 46 -5.37 18.00 -13.24
N LEU A 47 -5.21 16.68 -13.16
CA LEU A 47 -4.57 15.89 -14.22
C LEU A 47 -5.43 15.90 -15.49
N ALA A 48 -6.76 15.77 -15.38
CA ALA A 48 -7.64 15.77 -16.54
C ALA A 48 -7.55 17.10 -17.28
N ALA A 49 -7.56 18.22 -16.55
CA ALA A 49 -7.34 19.54 -17.13
C ALA A 49 -5.96 19.69 -17.78
N ALA A 50 -4.90 19.17 -17.14
CA ALA A 50 -3.53 19.25 -17.66
C ALA A 50 -3.31 18.41 -18.93
N TYR A 51 -3.96 17.24 -19.02
CA TYR A 51 -3.90 16.37 -20.20
C TYR A 51 -4.92 16.74 -21.28
N GLY A 52 -5.88 17.62 -20.97
CA GLY A 52 -6.96 18.00 -21.87
C GLY A 52 -8.03 16.93 -22.04
N TYR A 53 -8.16 16.00 -21.07
CA TYR A 53 -9.19 14.97 -21.11
C TYR A 53 -10.57 15.54 -20.76
N SER A 54 -11.54 15.20 -21.58
CA SER A 54 -12.96 15.48 -21.36
C SER A 54 -13.61 14.48 -20.40
N GLN A 55 -14.84 14.75 -19.98
CA GLN A 55 -15.58 13.79 -19.15
C GLN A 55 -15.86 12.47 -19.86
N SER A 56 -16.09 12.49 -21.19
CA SER A 56 -16.29 11.26 -21.97
C SER A 56 -15.02 10.42 -22.00
N ASP A 57 -13.85 11.02 -22.18
CA ASP A 57 -12.57 10.28 -22.21
C ASP A 57 -12.33 9.54 -20.89
N LEU A 58 -12.68 10.17 -19.75
CA LEU A 58 -12.60 9.55 -18.43
C LEU A 58 -13.63 8.43 -18.25
N ALA A 59 -14.87 8.66 -18.69
CA ALA A 59 -15.95 7.69 -18.54
C ALA A 59 -15.72 6.42 -19.39
N ASP A 60 -15.17 6.59 -20.58
CA ASP A 60 -14.88 5.51 -21.53
C ASP A 60 -13.51 4.87 -21.29
N ASN A 61 -12.78 5.30 -20.24
CA ASN A 61 -11.42 4.87 -19.93
C ASN A 61 -10.42 5.05 -21.11
N ASP A 62 -10.70 6.00 -22.02
CA ASP A 62 -9.86 6.36 -23.16
C ASP A 62 -8.75 7.34 -22.74
N VAL A 63 -7.96 6.89 -21.77
CA VAL A 63 -6.86 7.66 -21.18
C VAL A 63 -5.56 6.88 -21.20
N SER A 64 -4.45 7.60 -21.27
CA SER A 64 -3.13 7.00 -21.28
C SER A 64 -2.80 6.27 -19.97
N LEU A 65 -1.90 5.29 -20.05
CA LEU A 65 -1.35 4.63 -18.86
C LEU A 65 -0.66 5.61 -17.92
N THR A 66 0.06 6.60 -18.48
CA THR A 66 0.74 7.62 -17.68
C THR A 66 -0.25 8.44 -16.86
N PHE A 67 -1.34 8.87 -17.48
CA PHE A 67 -2.42 9.56 -16.76
C PHE A 67 -2.98 8.69 -15.65
N THR A 68 -3.33 7.44 -15.97
CA THR A 68 -3.85 6.47 -15.00
C THR A 68 -2.89 6.30 -13.82
N ALA A 69 -1.58 6.16 -14.09
CA ALA A 69 -0.58 6.00 -13.06
C ALA A 69 -0.41 7.22 -12.16
N LEU A 70 -0.54 8.43 -12.72
CA LEU A 70 -0.43 9.68 -11.96
C LEU A 70 -1.64 9.93 -11.04
N GLN A 71 -2.75 9.20 -11.19
CA GLN A 71 -3.90 9.33 -10.29
C GLN A 71 -3.66 8.72 -8.91
N PHE A 72 -2.73 7.76 -8.77
CA PHE A 72 -2.49 7.06 -7.51
C PHE A 72 -1.67 7.85 -6.48
N PRO A 73 -0.58 8.58 -6.85
CA PRO A 73 0.18 9.35 -5.86
C PRO A 73 -0.63 10.34 -5.04
N PRO A 74 -1.60 11.11 -5.60
CA PRO A 74 -2.50 11.94 -4.80
C PRO A 74 -3.31 11.13 -3.77
N LEU A 75 -3.86 9.98 -4.14
CA LEU A 75 -4.57 9.07 -3.23
C LEU A 75 -3.66 8.61 -2.07
N TRP A 76 -2.42 8.24 -2.40
CA TRP A 76 -1.45 7.76 -1.42
C TRP A 76 -1.02 8.83 -0.40
N LEU A 77 -1.25 10.12 -0.65
CA LEU A 77 -1.01 11.14 0.37
C LEU A 77 -1.85 10.91 1.63
N GLY A 78 -3.07 10.39 1.47
CA GLY A 78 -3.89 9.97 2.61
C GLY A 78 -3.50 8.60 3.16
N PHE A 79 -3.38 7.59 2.30
CA PHE A 79 -3.11 6.21 2.73
C PHE A 79 -1.70 6.00 3.29
N VAL A 80 -0.70 6.74 2.83
CA VAL A 80 0.67 6.64 3.35
C VAL A 80 0.98 7.79 4.29
N GLY A 81 0.62 9.01 3.92
CA GLY A 81 0.99 10.20 4.69
C GLY A 81 0.34 10.26 6.07
N VAL A 82 -0.96 9.92 6.18
CA VAL A 82 -1.67 10.00 7.47
C VAL A 82 -1.21 8.92 8.46
N PRO A 83 -1.06 7.64 8.10
CA PRO A 83 -0.51 6.64 9.03
C PRO A 83 0.92 6.96 9.46
N ILE A 84 1.79 7.42 8.54
CA ILE A 84 3.15 7.83 8.91
C ILE A 84 3.13 8.98 9.91
N TRP A 85 2.28 9.99 9.68
CA TRP A 85 2.09 11.11 10.61
C TRP A 85 1.53 10.65 11.97
N ALA A 86 0.53 9.78 11.96
CA ALA A 86 -0.09 9.24 13.17
C ALA A 86 0.92 8.41 13.98
N ALA A 87 1.69 7.53 13.34
CA ALA A 87 2.75 6.76 13.98
C ALA A 87 3.86 7.66 14.55
N ALA A 88 4.23 8.74 13.84
CA ALA A 88 5.23 9.69 14.30
C ALA A 88 4.78 10.56 15.49
N THR A 89 3.48 10.88 15.59
CA THR A 89 2.95 11.78 16.61
C THR A 89 2.29 11.07 17.79
N LYS A 90 1.82 9.84 17.58
CA LYS A 90 1.00 9.06 18.52
C LYS A 90 1.56 7.66 18.80
N GLY A 91 2.67 7.27 18.19
CA GLY A 91 3.25 5.93 18.34
C GLY A 91 4.78 5.94 18.43
N ALA A 92 5.42 4.84 18.05
CA ALA A 92 6.87 4.68 18.10
C ALA A 92 7.55 4.96 16.74
N GLY A 93 6.81 5.53 15.79
CA GLY A 93 7.23 5.77 14.42
C GLY A 93 6.84 4.62 13.49
N TRP A 94 6.60 4.97 12.22
CA TRP A 94 5.97 4.09 11.22
C TRP A 94 6.72 2.76 10.97
N VAL A 95 8.06 2.73 11.08
CA VAL A 95 8.84 1.49 10.93
C VAL A 95 8.58 0.51 12.07
N ALA A 96 8.40 1.01 13.29
CA ALA A 96 8.14 0.18 14.46
C ALA A 96 6.66 -0.21 14.53
N ASP A 97 5.77 0.74 14.23
CA ASP A 97 4.32 0.58 14.36
C ASP A 97 3.71 -0.28 13.25
N PHE A 98 4.23 -0.22 12.02
CA PHE A 98 3.76 -1.00 10.86
C PHE A 98 4.76 -2.09 10.42
N ALA A 99 5.76 -2.38 11.24
CA ALA A 99 6.70 -3.48 11.02
C ALA A 99 7.34 -3.53 9.62
N VAL A 100 7.66 -2.37 9.02
CA VAL A 100 8.14 -2.22 7.62
C VAL A 100 9.60 -2.67 7.41
N ARG A 101 9.95 -3.84 7.94
CA ARG A 101 11.30 -4.42 7.87
C ARG A 101 11.29 -5.60 6.93
N LEU A 102 12.03 -5.49 5.84
CA LEU A 102 12.26 -6.60 4.92
C LEU A 102 13.52 -7.37 5.31
N ARG A 103 13.39 -8.69 5.38
CA ARG A 103 14.49 -9.65 5.47
C ARG A 103 14.62 -10.36 4.13
N ALA A 104 15.82 -10.84 3.81
CA ALA A 104 16.07 -11.53 2.55
C ALA A 104 15.17 -12.77 2.35
N ILE A 105 14.75 -13.43 3.44
CA ILE A 105 13.84 -14.58 3.42
C ILE A 105 12.39 -14.21 3.07
N ASP A 106 12.00 -12.95 3.29
CA ASP A 106 10.64 -12.50 3.00
C ASP A 106 10.39 -12.45 1.48
N VAL A 107 11.44 -12.31 0.66
CA VAL A 107 11.36 -12.33 -0.81
C VAL A 107 10.89 -13.69 -1.35
N PRO A 108 11.59 -14.82 -1.12
CA PRO A 108 11.13 -16.12 -1.63
C PRO A 108 9.79 -16.56 -1.00
N ILE A 109 9.53 -16.20 0.26
CA ILE A 109 8.21 -16.45 0.88
C ILE A 109 7.13 -15.65 0.16
N GLY A 110 7.37 -14.37 -0.09
CA GLY A 110 6.45 -13.50 -0.83
C GLY A 110 6.17 -14.01 -2.24
N VAL A 111 7.19 -14.50 -2.95
CA VAL A 111 7.01 -15.14 -4.27
C VAL A 111 6.14 -16.39 -4.16
N ALA A 112 6.42 -17.27 -3.19
CA ALA A 112 5.62 -18.48 -3.00
C ALA A 112 4.16 -18.15 -2.62
N ALA A 113 3.97 -17.17 -1.74
CA ALA A 113 2.66 -16.67 -1.34
C ALA A 113 1.92 -16.02 -2.52
N GLY A 114 2.61 -15.25 -3.35
CA GLY A 114 2.04 -14.65 -4.56
C GLY A 114 1.60 -15.69 -5.58
N LEU A 115 2.40 -16.74 -5.80
CA LEU A 115 2.01 -17.86 -6.67
C LEU A 115 0.80 -18.61 -6.09
N LEU A 116 0.80 -18.88 -4.78
CA LEU A 116 -0.34 -19.49 -4.10
C LEU A 116 -1.60 -18.61 -4.22
N ALA A 117 -1.45 -17.31 -4.03
CA ALA A 117 -2.53 -16.35 -4.19
C ALA A 117 -3.09 -16.40 -5.62
N GLN A 118 -2.23 -16.34 -6.63
CA GLN A 118 -2.64 -16.28 -8.02
C GLN A 118 -3.30 -17.56 -8.53
N PHE A 119 -2.78 -18.74 -8.16
CA PHE A 119 -3.24 -20.02 -8.69
C PHE A 119 -4.29 -20.71 -7.81
N VAL A 120 -4.42 -20.31 -6.55
CA VAL A 120 -5.36 -20.94 -5.61
C VAL A 120 -6.33 -19.90 -5.05
N VAL A 121 -5.84 -18.85 -4.39
CA VAL A 121 -6.73 -17.90 -3.70
C VAL A 121 -7.62 -17.14 -4.68
N VAL A 122 -7.05 -16.56 -5.73
CA VAL A 122 -7.78 -15.77 -6.75
C VAL A 122 -8.89 -16.60 -7.41
N PRO A 123 -8.63 -17.82 -7.94
CA PRO A 123 -9.71 -18.67 -8.42
C PRO A 123 -10.77 -18.97 -7.37
N LEU A 124 -10.36 -19.33 -6.14
CA LEU A 124 -11.29 -19.68 -5.07
C LEU A 124 -12.21 -18.52 -4.68
N VAL A 125 -11.70 -17.29 -4.59
CA VAL A 125 -12.52 -16.11 -4.28
C VAL A 125 -13.34 -15.63 -5.48
N SER A 126 -12.90 -15.93 -6.70
CA SER A 126 -13.64 -15.58 -7.92
C SER A 126 -14.82 -16.52 -8.18
N LEU A 127 -14.73 -17.80 -7.81
CA LEU A 127 -15.77 -18.80 -8.05
C LEU A 127 -17.17 -18.41 -7.50
N PRO A 128 -17.31 -17.94 -6.25
CA PRO A 128 -18.59 -17.46 -5.75
C PRO A 128 -19.14 -16.29 -6.56
N ILE A 129 -18.28 -15.37 -7.00
CA ILE A 129 -18.68 -14.19 -7.78
C ILE A 129 -19.20 -14.64 -9.14
N ILE A 130 -18.48 -15.52 -9.82
CA ILE A 130 -18.88 -16.15 -11.10
C ILE A 130 -20.27 -16.77 -10.99
N TRP A 131 -20.48 -17.57 -9.96
CA TRP A 131 -21.76 -18.25 -9.74
C TRP A 131 -22.92 -17.29 -9.42
N LEU A 132 -22.67 -16.25 -8.61
CA LEU A 132 -23.71 -15.31 -8.19
C LEU A 132 -24.07 -14.26 -9.24
N THR A 133 -23.12 -13.92 -10.12
CA THR A 133 -23.29 -12.84 -11.11
C THR A 133 -23.43 -13.35 -12.55
N ASP A 134 -23.37 -14.67 -12.76
CA ASP A 134 -23.42 -15.32 -14.07
C ASP A 134 -22.39 -14.73 -15.06
N THR A 135 -21.22 -14.37 -14.51
CA THR A 135 -20.05 -13.86 -15.24
C THR A 135 -18.99 -14.96 -15.42
N ASP A 136 -17.87 -14.63 -16.05
CA ASP A 136 -16.74 -15.55 -16.22
C ASP A 136 -15.41 -14.91 -15.80
N LEU A 137 -14.35 -15.72 -15.71
CA LEU A 137 -13.01 -15.24 -15.35
C LEU A 137 -12.45 -14.24 -16.38
N ASP A 138 -12.83 -14.38 -17.66
CA ASP A 138 -12.32 -13.54 -18.73
C ASP A 138 -12.82 -12.10 -18.60
N LYS A 139 -14.11 -11.93 -18.27
CA LYS A 139 -14.75 -10.65 -17.97
C LYS A 139 -14.26 -10.06 -16.65
N LEU A 140 -14.10 -10.87 -15.61
CA LEU A 140 -13.57 -10.39 -14.33
C LEU A 140 -12.15 -9.82 -14.46
N GLY A 141 -11.33 -10.40 -15.34
CA GLY A 141 -9.97 -9.93 -15.62
C GLY A 141 -9.86 -8.80 -16.64
N GLU A 142 -10.97 -8.37 -17.24
CA GLU A 142 -10.98 -7.39 -18.34
C GLU A 142 -10.33 -6.04 -17.95
N PRO A 143 -10.64 -5.42 -16.80
CA PRO A 143 -10.01 -4.15 -16.42
C PRO A 143 -8.47 -4.24 -16.29
N ALA A 144 -7.97 -5.37 -15.76
CA ALA A 144 -6.52 -5.59 -15.63
C ALA A 144 -5.85 -5.80 -16.99
N ARG A 145 -6.53 -6.50 -17.92
CA ARG A 145 -6.06 -6.69 -19.30
C ARG A 145 -6.07 -5.39 -20.08
N GLU A 146 -7.11 -4.57 -19.97
CA GLU A 146 -7.17 -3.24 -20.60
C GLU A 146 -6.03 -2.35 -20.09
N LEU A 147 -5.82 -2.31 -18.77
CA LEU A 147 -4.71 -1.56 -18.19
C LEU A 147 -3.35 -2.06 -18.69
N GLY A 148 -3.17 -3.38 -18.77
CA GLY A 148 -1.98 -4.02 -19.34
C GLY A 148 -1.79 -3.70 -20.83
N ALA A 149 -2.86 -3.66 -21.61
CA ALA A 149 -2.83 -3.33 -23.03
C ALA A 149 -2.34 -1.90 -23.30
N LYS A 150 -2.54 -0.97 -22.35
CA LYS A 150 -2.00 0.39 -22.43
C LYS A 150 -0.47 0.45 -22.27
N ALA A 151 0.18 -0.61 -21.78
CA ALA A 151 1.63 -0.69 -21.60
C ALA A 151 2.37 -1.09 -22.89
N SER A 152 2.28 -0.24 -23.92
CA SER A 152 2.78 -0.52 -25.27
C SER A 152 4.29 -0.36 -25.48
N SER A 153 5.03 0.11 -24.47
CA SER A 153 6.48 0.32 -24.54
C SER A 153 7.19 -0.17 -23.27
N PRO A 154 8.49 -0.50 -23.33
CA PRO A 154 9.25 -0.96 -22.15
C PRO A 154 9.16 0.02 -20.97
N GLY A 155 9.18 1.33 -21.23
CA GLY A 155 9.04 2.34 -20.18
C GLY A 155 7.66 2.31 -19.50
N LEU A 156 6.60 2.09 -20.28
CA LEU A 156 5.23 1.96 -19.74
C LEU A 156 5.02 0.64 -18.99
N VAL A 157 5.67 -0.45 -19.41
CA VAL A 157 5.67 -1.71 -18.66
C VAL A 157 6.34 -1.54 -17.30
N ILE A 158 7.50 -0.85 -17.26
CA ILE A 158 8.18 -0.53 -16.01
C ILE A 158 7.30 0.35 -15.12
N LEU A 159 6.65 1.38 -15.69
CA LEU A 159 5.74 2.25 -14.95
C LEU A 159 4.57 1.46 -14.34
N LEU A 160 3.91 0.60 -15.13
CA LEU A 160 2.82 -0.27 -14.67
C LEU A 160 3.29 -1.18 -13.54
N PHE A 161 4.45 -1.82 -13.70
CA PHE A 161 5.03 -2.68 -12.68
C PHE A 161 5.33 -1.92 -11.39
N LEU A 162 6.00 -0.77 -11.46
CA LEU A 162 6.30 0.05 -10.29
C LEU A 162 5.04 0.53 -9.59
N MET A 163 3.98 0.85 -10.33
CA MET A 163 2.72 1.27 -9.75
C MET A 163 1.99 0.12 -9.04
N VAL A 164 1.76 -0.99 -9.74
CA VAL A 164 0.89 -2.09 -9.26
C VAL A 164 1.63 -3.06 -8.35
N ALA A 165 2.87 -3.43 -8.68
CA ALA A 165 3.62 -4.45 -7.95
C ALA A 165 4.49 -3.89 -6.82
N VAL A 166 4.67 -2.56 -6.75
CA VAL A 166 5.49 -1.92 -5.72
C VAL A 166 4.70 -0.85 -4.98
N GLY A 167 4.20 0.17 -5.68
CA GLY A 167 3.53 1.32 -5.07
C GLY A 167 2.25 0.95 -4.32
N ALA A 168 1.35 0.21 -4.97
CA ALA A 168 0.10 -0.22 -4.36
C ALA A 168 0.32 -1.10 -3.10
N PRO A 169 1.12 -2.18 -3.13
CA PRO A 169 1.41 -2.98 -1.94
C PRO A 169 2.03 -2.19 -0.79
N ILE A 170 2.91 -1.22 -1.08
CA ILE A 170 3.48 -0.34 -0.03
C ILE A 170 2.38 0.51 0.61
N ALA A 171 1.49 1.08 -0.20
CA ALA A 171 0.38 1.87 0.31
C ALA A 171 -0.61 1.02 1.13
N GLU A 172 -0.84 -0.22 0.70
CA GLU A 172 -1.68 -1.20 1.40
C GLU A 172 -1.09 -1.58 2.76
N GLU A 173 0.18 -1.99 2.82
CA GLU A 173 0.86 -2.40 4.07
C GLU A 173 0.92 -1.28 5.11
N ILE A 174 0.98 -0.02 4.68
CA ILE A 174 1.02 1.13 5.59
C ILE A 174 -0.37 1.48 6.12
N PHE A 175 -1.45 1.14 5.40
CA PHE A 175 -2.79 1.61 5.71
C PHE A 175 -3.74 0.52 6.25
N PHE A 176 -3.61 -0.73 5.82
CA PHE A 176 -4.51 -1.86 6.15
C PHE A 176 -3.84 -2.89 7.06
#